data_AF-A0A377C604-F1
#
_entry.id   AF-A0A377C604-F1
#
_cell.length_a   1.000
_cell.length_b   1.000
_cell.length_c   1.000
_cell.angle_alpha   90.00
_cell.angle_beta   90.00
_cell.angle_gamma   90.00
#
_symmetry.space_group_name_H-M   'P 1'
#
loop_
_entity.id
_entity.type
_entity.pdbx_description
1 polymer ?
#
loop_
_entity_poly.entity_id
_entity_poly.type
_entity_poly.pdbx_seq_one_letter_code
_entity_poly.pdbx_strand_id
1 'polypeptide(L)'
;MTMDYGNAICQSANTEGQNIHGKCATSAIANLHSQLKGLHPNKSDAEIDAMMGTTPMVGVNDVQGEVFYLSDARLVMQDAQKRNLGMVGIWSIARDLPGGTNLSPEFHGLTKEQAPKYAF
;
A
#
# COMPACT_ATOMS: atom_id res chain seq x y z
N MET A 1 1.59 4.71 -7.46
CA MET A 1 1.92 4.71 -6.02
C MET A 1 0.65 4.41 -5.25
N THR A 2 0.71 3.63 -4.18
CA THR A 2 -0.42 3.25 -3.32
C THR A 2 -0.14 3.79 -1.92
N MET A 3 -0.19 5.11 -1.78
CA MET A 3 0.13 5.86 -0.57
C MET A 3 -0.69 7.14 -0.58
N ASP A 4 -0.81 7.80 0.58
CA ASP A 4 -1.53 9.07 0.74
C ASP A 4 -2.97 8.98 0.22
N TYR A 5 -3.74 8.08 0.82
CA TYR A 5 -5.03 7.61 0.32
C TYR A 5 -6.15 8.64 0.43
N GLY A 6 -5.95 9.64 1.29
CA GLY A 6 -6.85 10.77 1.46
C GLY A 6 -7.95 10.49 2.48
N ASN A 7 -8.41 11.59 3.07
CA ASN A 7 -9.29 11.57 4.25
C ASN A 7 -10.79 11.33 3.95
N ALA A 8 -11.22 11.28 2.69
CA ALA A 8 -12.64 11.18 2.36
C ALA A 8 -13.15 9.73 2.29
N ILE A 9 -12.32 8.80 1.80
CA ILE A 9 -12.71 7.39 1.55
C ILE A 9 -11.88 6.43 2.39
N CYS A 10 -10.61 6.77 2.65
CA CYS A 10 -9.63 5.88 3.26
C CYS A 10 -9.25 6.29 4.68
N GLN A 11 -10.15 7.00 5.37
CA GLN A 11 -9.90 7.50 6.71
C GLN A 11 -9.72 6.35 7.70
N SER A 12 -8.56 6.30 8.34
CA SER A 12 -8.26 5.33 9.39
C SER A 12 -8.32 5.98 10.79
N ALA A 13 -8.57 5.17 11.81
CA ALA A 13 -8.56 5.61 13.21
C ALA A 13 -7.17 5.53 13.86
N ASN A 14 -6.07 5.40 13.10
CA ASN A 14 -4.72 5.08 13.61
C ASN A 14 -4.67 3.79 14.43
N THR A 15 -5.56 2.84 14.15
CA THR A 15 -5.63 1.55 14.84
C THR A 15 -5.45 0.43 13.84
N GLU A 16 -4.54 -0.49 14.17
CA GLU A 16 -4.32 -1.68 13.37
C GLU A 16 -5.55 -2.60 13.33
N GLY A 17 -5.70 -3.35 12.22
CA GLY A 17 -6.65 -4.46 12.06
C GLY A 17 -7.91 -4.16 11.23
N GLN A 18 -8.13 -2.90 10.85
CA GLN A 18 -9.25 -2.53 9.95
C GLN A 18 -8.90 -2.73 8.46
N ASN A 19 -7.60 -2.79 8.18
CA ASN A 19 -6.96 -2.92 6.87
C ASN A 19 -7.50 -1.92 5.83
N ILE A 20 -7.76 -0.68 6.25
CA ILE A 20 -8.38 0.34 5.38
C ILE A 20 -7.44 0.70 4.23
N HIS A 21 -6.17 0.95 4.52
CA HIS A 21 -5.20 1.34 3.50
C HIS A 21 -4.91 0.20 2.52
N GLY A 22 -4.88 -1.05 2.98
CA GLY A 22 -4.77 -2.23 2.11
C GLY A 22 -5.97 -2.38 1.16
N LYS A 23 -7.20 -2.11 1.65
CA LYS A 23 -8.40 -2.08 0.80
C LYS A 23 -8.36 -0.93 -0.21
N CYS A 24 -7.92 0.25 0.22
CA CYS A 24 -7.78 1.40 -0.67
C CYS A 24 -6.70 1.19 -1.73
N ALA A 25 -5.58 0.56 -1.36
CA ALA A 25 -4.53 0.18 -2.31
C ALA A 25 -5.03 -0.80 -3.37
N THR A 26 -5.75 -1.86 -2.97
CA THR A 26 -6.32 -2.83 -3.93
C THR A 26 -7.42 -2.22 -4.80
N SER A 27 -8.21 -1.27 -4.26
CA SER A 27 -9.13 -0.47 -5.06
C SER A 27 -8.41 0.40 -6.10
N ALA A 28 -7.31 1.07 -5.72
CA ALA A 28 -6.51 1.87 -6.64
C ALA A 28 -5.90 1.00 -7.76
N ILE A 29 -5.43 -0.21 -7.44
CA ILE A 29 -4.96 -1.20 -8.43
C ILE A 29 -6.09 -1.54 -9.41
N ALA A 30 -7.30 -1.88 -8.92
CA ALA A 30 -8.43 -2.22 -9.78
C ALA A 30 -8.89 -1.04 -10.69
N ASN A 31 -8.84 0.18 -10.17
CA ASN A 31 -9.18 1.38 -10.94
C ASN A 31 -8.15 1.65 -12.04
N LEU A 32 -6.85 1.51 -11.75
CA LEU A 32 -5.79 1.64 -12.74
C LEU A 32 -5.93 0.58 -13.85
N HIS A 33 -6.23 -0.67 -13.48
CA HIS A 33 -6.53 -1.72 -14.45
C HIS A 33 -7.64 -1.31 -15.41
N SER A 34 -8.75 -0.80 -14.88
CA SER A 34 -9.91 -0.37 -15.68
C SER A 34 -9.55 0.77 -16.65
N GLN A 35 -8.74 1.74 -16.18
CA GLN A 35 -8.23 2.83 -17.01
C GLN A 35 -7.35 2.32 -18.14
N LEU A 36 -6.38 1.46 -17.84
CA LEU A 36 -5.47 0.88 -18.83
C LEU A 36 -6.21 -0.02 -19.83
N LYS A 37 -7.23 -0.76 -19.39
CA LYS A 37 -8.07 -1.56 -20.27
C LYS A 37 -8.84 -0.69 -21.27
N GLY A 38 -9.34 0.47 -20.83
CA GLY A 38 -9.98 1.44 -21.72
C GLY A 38 -9.03 2.00 -22.79
N LEU A 39 -7.75 2.20 -22.45
CA LEU A 39 -6.71 2.67 -23.38
C LEU A 39 -6.16 1.56 -24.30
N HIS A 40 -6.19 0.31 -23.83
CA HIS A 40 -5.65 -0.85 -24.55
C HIS A 40 -6.70 -1.97 -24.69
N PRO A 41 -7.80 -1.74 -25.44
CA PRO A 41 -8.94 -2.66 -25.48
C PRO A 41 -8.61 -4.04 -26.05
N ASN A 42 -7.53 -4.15 -26.84
CA ASN A 42 -7.10 -5.40 -27.47
C ASN A 42 -6.17 -6.26 -26.58
N LYS A 43 -5.68 -5.73 -25.45
CA LYS A 43 -4.87 -6.50 -24.50
C LYS A 43 -5.76 -7.32 -23.58
N SER A 44 -5.36 -8.54 -23.27
CA SER A 44 -5.99 -9.35 -22.22
C SER A 44 -5.81 -8.72 -20.85
N ASP A 45 -6.64 -9.09 -19.87
CA ASP A 45 -6.54 -8.56 -18.51
C ASP A 45 -5.18 -8.90 -17.87
N ALA A 46 -4.65 -10.10 -18.15
CA ALA A 46 -3.32 -10.50 -17.70
C ALA A 46 -2.19 -9.64 -18.29
N GLU A 47 -2.30 -9.22 -19.56
CA GLU A 47 -1.34 -8.29 -20.15
C GLU A 47 -1.45 -6.88 -19.54
N ILE A 48 -2.65 -6.44 -19.18
CA ILE A 48 -2.86 -5.16 -18.49
C ILE A 48 -2.24 -5.21 -17.08
N ASP A 49 -2.56 -6.25 -16.30
CA ASP A 49 -2.03 -6.43 -14.94
C ASP A 49 -0.49 -6.56 -14.96
N ALA A 50 0.08 -7.23 -15.96
CA ALA A 50 1.54 -7.33 -16.13
C ALA A 50 2.23 -5.98 -16.44
N MET A 51 1.50 -4.98 -16.96
CA MET A 51 2.01 -3.61 -17.15
C MET A 51 2.00 -2.79 -15.87
N MET A 52 1.27 -3.23 -14.84
CA MET A 52 1.04 -2.48 -13.63
C MET A 52 2.02 -2.83 -12.51
N GLY A 53 2.21 -1.89 -11.60
CA GLY A 53 2.90 -2.11 -10.34
C GLY A 53 2.25 -1.36 -9.19
N THR A 54 2.47 -1.85 -7.97
CA THR A 54 2.02 -1.21 -6.72
C THR A 54 3.21 -0.85 -5.86
N THR A 55 3.13 0.29 -5.17
CA THR A 55 4.23 0.78 -4.32
C THR A 55 3.65 1.50 -3.11
N PRO A 56 3.36 0.74 -2.02
CA PRO A 56 2.90 1.32 -0.78
C PRO A 56 4.02 2.01 -0.01
N MET A 57 3.65 2.99 0.81
CA MET A 57 4.56 3.60 1.79
C MET A 57 4.36 2.91 3.14
N VAL A 58 5.43 2.29 3.67
CA VAL A 58 5.37 1.46 4.89
C VAL A 58 5.13 2.30 6.14
N GLY A 59 4.26 1.87 7.07
CA GLY A 59 3.97 2.60 8.29
C GLY A 59 3.33 3.97 8.06
N VAL A 60 3.73 4.98 8.83
CA VAL A 60 3.15 6.33 8.81
C VAL A 60 3.34 6.96 7.42
N ASN A 61 2.24 7.41 6.79
CA ASN A 61 2.22 8.11 5.51
C ASN A 61 2.24 9.64 5.72
N ASP A 62 2.29 10.42 4.63
CA ASP A 62 2.32 11.89 4.68
C ASP A 62 0.98 12.49 5.14
N VAL A 63 -0.12 11.79 4.87
CA VAL A 63 -1.45 12.16 5.35
C VAL A 63 -1.61 11.80 6.83
N GLN A 64 -1.91 12.81 7.65
CA GLN A 64 -2.11 12.62 9.08
C GLN A 64 -3.22 11.60 9.35
N GLY A 65 -2.90 10.56 10.12
CA GLY A 65 -3.85 9.51 10.44
C GLY A 65 -3.71 8.24 9.59
N GLU A 66 -2.82 8.26 8.59
CA GLU A 66 -2.59 7.11 7.73
C GLU A 66 -1.36 6.33 8.18
N VAL A 67 -1.58 5.07 8.54
CA VAL A 67 -0.53 4.11 8.88
C VAL A 67 -0.80 2.84 8.09
N PHE A 68 0.14 2.48 7.22
CA PHE A 68 0.08 1.27 6.42
C PHE A 68 0.78 0.13 7.17
N TYR A 69 0.01 -0.80 7.71
CA TYR A 69 0.55 -1.86 8.56
C TYR A 69 0.89 -3.13 7.76
N LEU A 70 1.54 -4.09 8.42
CA LEU A 70 1.85 -5.40 7.83
C LEU A 70 0.59 -6.16 7.38
N SER A 71 -0.54 -5.98 8.06
CA SER A 71 -1.82 -6.56 7.65
C SER A 71 -2.32 -6.00 6.31
N ASP A 72 -2.17 -4.69 6.08
CA ASP A 72 -2.44 -4.03 4.80
C ASP A 72 -1.51 -4.58 3.70
N ALA A 73 -0.22 -4.74 4.02
CA ALA A 73 0.77 -5.28 3.11
C ALA A 73 0.41 -6.67 2.61
N ARG A 74 -0.08 -7.53 3.51
CA ARG A 74 -0.53 -8.88 3.15
C ARG A 74 -1.69 -8.85 2.17
N LEU A 75 -2.66 -7.94 2.34
CA LEU A 75 -3.76 -7.79 1.38
C LEU A 75 -3.27 -7.35 0.01
N VAL A 76 -2.39 -6.35 -0.04
CA VAL A 76 -1.83 -5.85 -1.31
C VAL A 76 -1.00 -6.91 -2.00
N MET A 77 -0.17 -7.66 -1.26
CA MET A 77 0.64 -8.72 -1.82
C MET A 77 -0.22 -9.87 -2.36
N GLN A 78 -1.29 -10.25 -1.66
CA GLN A 78 -2.23 -11.28 -2.13
C GLN A 78 -2.95 -10.86 -3.43
N ASP A 79 -3.41 -9.61 -3.52
CA ASP A 79 -4.03 -9.10 -4.75
C ASP A 79 -3.01 -9.02 -5.89
N ALA A 80 -1.79 -8.55 -5.61
CA ALA A 80 -0.71 -8.47 -6.58
C ALA A 80 -0.34 -9.85 -7.15
N GLN A 81 -0.23 -10.87 -6.29
CA GLN A 81 0.02 -12.25 -6.69
C GLN A 81 -1.14 -12.84 -7.50
N LYS A 82 -2.38 -12.60 -7.08
CA LYS A 82 -3.57 -13.09 -7.78
C LYS A 82 -3.67 -12.55 -9.20
N ARG A 83 -3.29 -11.29 -9.40
CA ARG A 83 -3.27 -10.60 -10.71
C ARG A 83 -2.02 -10.88 -11.53
N ASN A 84 -0.96 -11.38 -10.90
CA ASN A 84 0.38 -11.45 -11.48
C ASN A 84 0.87 -10.07 -11.95
N LEU A 85 0.81 -9.08 -11.06
CA LEU A 85 1.31 -7.73 -11.36
C LEU A 85 2.79 -7.75 -11.74
N GLY A 86 3.20 -6.84 -12.65
CA GLY A 86 4.57 -6.77 -13.13
C GLY A 86 5.59 -6.31 -12.09
N MET A 87 5.16 -5.55 -11.06
CA MET A 87 6.05 -5.04 -10.02
C MET A 87 5.34 -4.84 -8.68
N VAL A 88 6.07 -5.13 -7.60
CA VAL A 88 5.75 -4.70 -6.24
C VAL A 88 6.97 -3.98 -5.68
N GLY A 89 6.77 -2.78 -5.13
CA GLY A 89 7.80 -2.01 -4.46
C GLY A 89 7.30 -1.44 -3.14
N ILE A 90 8.17 -0.74 -2.42
CA ILE A 90 7.82 -0.01 -1.21
C ILE A 90 8.52 1.36 -1.15
N TRP A 91 7.92 2.30 -0.45
CA TRP A 91 8.59 3.51 0.02
C TRP A 91 8.78 3.45 1.55
N SER A 92 9.98 3.18 2.05
CA SER A 92 11.21 2.80 1.33
C SER A 92 12.00 1.81 2.18
N ILE A 93 13.05 1.21 1.62
CA ILE A 93 13.92 0.28 2.37
C ILE A 93 14.55 0.93 3.60
N ALA A 94 14.90 2.21 3.53
CA ALA A 94 15.48 2.95 4.66
C ALA A 94 14.47 3.19 5.78
N ARG A 95 13.17 3.17 5.47
CA ARG A 95 12.09 3.33 6.44
C ARG A 95 11.72 2.03 7.13
N ASP A 96 12.22 0.88 6.68
CA ASP A 96 11.87 -0.44 7.23
C ASP A 96 12.61 -0.74 8.55
N LEU A 97 12.50 0.20 9.48
CA LEU A 97 13.12 0.17 10.80
C LEU A 97 12.18 0.82 11.82
N PRO A 98 12.12 0.28 13.05
CA PRO A 98 11.38 0.91 14.13
C PRO A 98 12.02 2.23 14.53
N GLY A 99 11.19 3.23 14.81
CA GLY A 99 11.66 4.55 15.20
C GLY A 99 10.51 5.56 15.27
N GLY A 100 10.60 6.48 16.22
CA GLY A 100 9.63 7.56 16.43
C GLY A 100 8.17 7.11 16.51
N THR A 101 7.28 8.09 16.40
CA THR A 101 5.83 7.90 16.15
C THR A 101 5.33 8.90 15.11
N ASN A 102 6.25 9.35 14.25
CA ASN A 102 6.09 10.40 13.27
C ASN A 102 6.61 9.94 11.91
N LEU A 103 6.28 10.69 10.88
CA LEU A 103 6.86 10.54 9.55
C LEU A 103 8.38 10.81 9.59
N SER A 104 9.15 9.97 8.90
CA SER A 104 10.60 10.10 8.72
C SER A 104 11.05 9.30 7.49
N PRO A 105 12.13 9.73 6.80
CA PRO A 105 12.77 8.94 5.75
C PRO A 105 13.66 7.80 6.27
N GLU A 106 13.94 7.74 7.58
CA GLU A 106 14.82 6.74 8.22
C GLU A 106 14.08 5.68 9.05
N PHE A 107 12.77 5.81 9.25
CA PHE A 107 11.94 4.83 9.97
C PHE A 107 10.45 4.89 9.58
N HIS A 108 9.72 3.82 9.86
CA HIS A 108 8.30 3.67 9.47
C HIS A 108 7.33 4.30 10.47
N GLY A 109 7.82 4.82 11.61
CA GLY A 109 6.98 5.53 12.58
C GLY A 109 6.17 4.62 13.52
N LEU A 110 6.57 3.34 13.66
CA LEU A 110 6.04 2.45 14.69
C LEU A 110 7.14 2.19 15.73
N THR A 111 6.75 2.09 17.01
CA THR A 111 7.70 1.88 18.09
C THR A 111 8.36 0.51 18.03
N LYS A 112 9.44 0.31 18.80
CA LYS A 112 10.13 -0.99 18.91
C LYS A 112 9.22 -2.10 19.44
N GLU A 113 8.21 -1.76 20.23
CA GLU A 113 7.23 -2.70 20.80
C GLU A 113 6.11 -3.03 19.81
N GLN A 114 5.79 -2.09 18.92
CA GLN A 114 4.77 -2.25 17.87
C GLN A 114 5.32 -2.98 16.65
N ALA A 115 6.56 -2.71 16.26
CA ALA A 115 7.14 -3.21 15.01
C ALA A 115 7.09 -4.74 14.85
N PRO A 116 7.43 -5.56 15.86
CA PRO A 116 7.34 -7.02 15.76
C PRO A 116 5.92 -7.55 15.52
N LYS A 117 4.88 -6.72 15.71
CA LYS A 117 3.47 -7.09 15.54
C LYS A 117 2.87 -6.54 14.25
N TYR A 118 3.26 -5.32 13.89
CA TYR A 118 2.52 -4.49 12.93
C TYR A 118 3.37 -3.88 11.81
N ALA A 119 4.71 -3.92 11.91
CA ALA A 119 5.61 -3.44 10.86
C ALA A 119 6.00 -4.55 9.88
N PHE A 120 6.62 -4.15 8.77
CA PHE A 120 7.04 -5.02 7.68
C PHE A 120 8.20 -5.95 8.08
#